data_AF-A0A5A7SG20-F1
#
_entry.id   AF-A0A5A7SG20-F1
#
_cell.length_a   1.000
_cell.length_b   1.000
_cell.length_c   1.000
_cell.angle_alpha   90.00
_cell.angle_beta   90.00
_cell.angle_gamma   90.00
#
_symmetry.space_group_name_H-M   'P 1'
#
loop_
_entity.id
_entity.type
_entity.pdbx_description
1 polymer ?
#
loop_
_entity_poly.entity_id
_entity_poly.type
_entity_poly.pdbx_seq_one_letter_code
_entity_poly.pdbx_strand_id
1 'polypeptide(L)'
;MEAAGEDDPSERFLSAYLAALRGAAAVLAATEATRPARERSRNAWVLMSRAAPEFVMWSDYFAEHSSTRAALEAGISREVTDRQADDFFSRVGAFLHDVEDLVGDQARIPDSGDWHKNISA
;
A
#
# COMPACT_ATOMS: atom_id res chain seq x y z
N MET A 1 -16.63 0.56 35.49
CA MET A 1 -16.86 1.44 34.33
C MET A 1 -15.90 0.92 33.28
N GLU A 2 -16.42 0.08 32.37
CA GLU A 2 -15.69 -0.66 31.35
C GLU A 2 -15.94 0.06 30.01
N ALA A 3 -14.89 0.63 29.40
CA ALA A 3 -14.98 1.31 28.10
C ALA A 3 -13.59 1.60 27.47
N ALA A 4 -13.34 0.96 26.32
CA ALA A 4 -12.76 1.57 25.10
C ALA A 4 -11.27 2.03 25.10
N GLY A 5 -10.33 1.10 25.24
CA GLY A 5 -8.92 1.33 24.88
C GLY A 5 -8.11 0.10 24.44
N GLU A 6 -8.69 -1.10 24.48
CA GLU A 6 -8.00 -2.39 24.27
C GLU A 6 -8.32 -2.96 22.88
N ASP A 7 -7.61 -2.53 21.83
CA ASP A 7 -7.56 -3.26 20.56
C ASP A 7 -6.34 -4.18 20.63
N ASP A 8 -6.52 -5.50 20.44
CA ASP A 8 -5.42 -6.45 20.54
C ASP A 8 -4.28 -6.04 19.58
N PRO A 9 -3.01 -5.99 20.02
CA PRO A 9 -1.91 -5.48 19.20
C PRO A 9 -1.73 -6.29 17.90
N SER A 10 -2.15 -7.56 17.88
CA SER A 10 -2.17 -8.39 16.67
C SER A 10 -3.28 -7.98 15.71
N GLU A 11 -4.49 -7.73 16.22
CA GLU A 11 -5.63 -7.25 15.41
C GLU A 11 -5.31 -5.90 14.79
N ARG A 12 -4.75 -4.96 15.58
CA ARG A 12 -4.31 -3.67 15.09
C ARG A 12 -3.24 -3.79 14.00
N PHE A 13 -2.26 -4.67 14.19
CA PHE A 13 -1.23 -4.94 13.18
C PHE A 13 -1.85 -5.49 11.89
N LEU A 14 -2.75 -6.46 11.97
CA LEU A 14 -3.42 -7.06 10.81
C LEU A 14 -4.28 -6.03 10.06
N SER A 15 -5.02 -5.19 10.79
CA SER A 15 -5.82 -4.11 10.23
C SER A 15 -4.96 -3.08 9.50
N ALA A 16 -3.84 -2.66 10.12
CA ALA A 16 -2.87 -1.77 9.49
C ALA A 16 -2.25 -2.38 8.23
N TYR A 17 -1.92 -3.67 8.27
CA TYR A 17 -1.36 -4.38 7.11
C TYR A 17 -2.35 -4.45 5.94
N LEU A 18 -3.64 -4.66 6.24
CA LEU A 18 -4.69 -4.64 5.22
C LEU A 18 -4.84 -3.24 4.59
N ALA A 19 -4.74 -2.18 5.38
CA ALA A 19 -4.75 -0.82 4.87
C ALA A 19 -3.56 -0.57 3.92
N ALA A 20 -2.36 -1.05 4.28
CA ALA A 20 -1.20 -0.98 3.41
C ALA A 20 -1.39 -1.73 2.07
N LEU A 21 -2.00 -2.92 2.10
CA LEU A 21 -2.32 -3.67 0.86
C LEU A 21 -3.27 -2.89 -0.06
N ARG A 22 -4.24 -2.17 0.51
CA ARG A 22 -5.16 -1.31 -0.25
C ARG A 22 -4.42 -0.13 -0.87
N GLY A 23 -3.50 0.49 -0.12
CA GLY A 23 -2.63 1.54 -0.65
C GLY A 23 -1.78 1.06 -1.83
N ALA A 24 -1.15 -0.12 -1.71
CA ALA A 24 -0.38 -0.71 -2.81
C ALA A 24 -1.25 -0.97 -4.07
N ALA A 25 -2.49 -1.44 -3.87
CA ALA A 25 -3.43 -1.60 -4.99
C ALA A 25 -3.80 -0.27 -5.66
N ALA A 26 -3.89 0.83 -4.90
CA ALA A 26 -4.14 2.16 -5.44
C ALA A 26 -2.95 2.66 -6.28
N VAL A 27 -1.71 2.47 -5.80
CA VAL A 27 -0.48 2.78 -6.58
C VAL A 27 -0.46 2.02 -7.90
N LEU A 28 -0.75 0.72 -7.86
CA LEU A 28 -0.82 -0.12 -9.06
C LEU A 28 -1.89 0.39 -10.02
N ALA A 29 -3.09 0.70 -9.54
CA ALA A 29 -4.17 1.21 -10.38
C ALA A 29 -3.82 2.58 -11.02
N ALA A 30 -3.19 3.49 -10.28
CA ALA A 30 -2.74 4.78 -10.79
C ALA A 30 -1.64 4.63 -11.86
N THR A 31 -0.76 3.63 -11.70
CA THR A 31 0.33 3.37 -12.65
C THR A 31 -0.14 2.57 -13.88
N GLU A 32 -1.04 1.61 -13.71
CA GLU A 32 -1.63 0.81 -14.80
C GLU A 32 -2.49 1.67 -15.74
N ALA A 33 -3.04 2.80 -15.29
CA ALA A 33 -3.63 3.78 -16.21
C ALA A 33 -2.66 4.25 -17.31
N THR A 34 -1.34 4.14 -17.06
CA THR A 34 -0.26 4.53 -17.98
C THR A 34 0.35 3.33 -18.74
N ARG A 35 0.00 2.07 -18.43
CA ARG A 35 0.58 0.86 -19.07
C ARG A 35 -0.46 -0.26 -19.35
N PRO A 36 -0.34 -1.02 -20.46
CA PRO A 36 -1.28 -2.10 -20.75
C PRO A 36 -1.24 -3.20 -19.66
N ALA A 37 -2.40 -3.49 -19.09
CA ALA A 37 -2.57 -4.36 -17.91
C ALA A 37 -1.99 -5.77 -18.10
N ARG A 38 -1.13 -6.22 -17.19
CA ARG A 38 -0.76 -7.64 -17.10
C ARG A 38 -0.37 -8.09 -15.68
N GLU A 39 -1.02 -9.21 -15.31
CA GLU A 39 -0.75 -10.15 -14.22
C GLU A 39 -0.83 -9.62 -12.78
N ARG A 40 -1.99 -9.88 -12.15
CA ARG A 40 -2.19 -9.84 -10.68
C ARG A 40 -1.44 -10.99 -10.01
N SER A 41 -0.12 -10.96 -10.05
CA SER A 41 0.70 -11.95 -9.37
C SER A 41 0.78 -11.66 -7.86
N ARG A 42 0.86 -12.74 -7.06
CA ARG A 42 0.63 -12.89 -5.61
C ARG A 42 1.52 -12.09 -4.66
N ASN A 43 2.29 -11.12 -5.15
CA ASN A 43 3.19 -10.32 -4.33
C ASN A 43 3.02 -8.83 -4.69
N ALA A 44 1.97 -8.22 -4.11
CA ALA A 44 1.61 -6.82 -4.34
C ALA A 44 2.81 -5.87 -4.13
N TRP A 45 3.70 -6.19 -3.19
CA TRP A 45 4.91 -5.41 -2.90
C TRP A 45 5.93 -5.45 -4.04
N VAL A 46 6.15 -6.63 -4.65
CA VAL A 46 7.03 -6.78 -5.81
C VAL A 46 6.45 -6.11 -7.07
N LEU A 47 5.12 -6.12 -7.21
CA LEU A 47 4.48 -5.40 -8.31
C LEU A 47 4.59 -3.89 -8.10
N MET A 48 4.34 -3.41 -6.89
CA MET A 48 4.43 -2.00 -6.53
C MET A 48 5.84 -1.45 -6.75
N SER A 49 6.88 -2.17 -6.34
CA SER A 49 8.27 -1.71 -6.53
C SER A 49 8.69 -1.60 -8.01
N ARG A 50 8.07 -2.40 -8.89
CA ARG A 50 8.29 -2.32 -10.34
C ARG A 50 7.48 -1.20 -11.00
N ALA A 51 6.26 -0.96 -10.50
CA ALA A 51 5.35 0.04 -11.02
C ALA A 51 5.77 1.46 -10.61
N ALA A 52 6.11 1.62 -9.34
CA ALA A 52 6.50 2.88 -8.72
C ALA A 52 7.82 2.67 -7.95
N PRO A 53 8.99 2.79 -8.61
CA PRO A 53 10.29 2.58 -8.00
C PRO A 53 10.58 3.44 -6.76
N GLU A 54 9.93 4.59 -6.65
CA GLU A 54 9.97 5.47 -5.48
C GLU A 54 9.37 4.82 -4.21
N PHE A 55 8.53 3.78 -4.36
CA PHE A 55 7.97 3.00 -3.27
C PHE A 55 8.76 1.73 -2.93
N VAL A 56 9.95 1.49 -3.52
CA VAL A 56 10.78 0.30 -3.23
C VAL A 56 11.02 0.10 -1.74
N MET A 57 11.37 1.18 -1.02
CA MET A 57 11.64 1.08 0.43
C MET A 57 10.40 0.64 1.22
N TRP A 58 9.22 1.08 0.79
CA TRP A 58 7.96 0.64 1.37
C TRP A 58 7.66 -0.82 1.03
N SER A 59 7.86 -1.22 -0.22
CA SER A 59 7.70 -2.63 -0.65
C SER A 59 8.57 -3.58 0.17
N ASP A 60 9.86 -3.25 0.36
CA ASP A 60 10.77 -4.08 1.13
C ASP A 60 10.33 -4.16 2.59
N TYR A 61 10.01 -3.01 3.20
CA TYR A 61 9.54 -2.93 4.58
C TYR A 61 8.30 -3.82 4.83
N PHE A 62 7.28 -3.77 3.96
CA PHE A 62 6.07 -4.57 4.14
C PHE A 62 6.27 -6.06 3.78
N ALA A 63 7.18 -6.37 2.85
CA ALA A 63 7.55 -7.74 2.54
C ALA A 63 8.21 -8.43 3.75
N GLU A 64 9.07 -7.73 4.48
CA GLU A 64 9.68 -8.24 5.72
C GLU A 64 8.64 -8.58 6.80
N HIS A 65 7.54 -7.82 6.85
CA HIS A 65 6.43 -8.03 7.80
C HIS A 65 5.39 -9.06 7.34
N SER A 66 5.47 -9.56 6.10
CA SER A 66 4.52 -10.55 5.55
C SER A 66 4.50 -11.85 6.35
N SER A 67 5.67 -12.30 6.82
CA SER A 67 5.80 -13.50 7.66
C SER A 67 5.18 -13.32 9.04
N THR A 68 5.25 -12.10 9.60
CA THR A 68 4.58 -11.74 10.86
C THR A 68 3.07 -11.80 10.69
N ARG A 69 2.54 -11.17 9.63
CA ARG A 69 1.11 -11.22 9.29
C ARG A 69 0.62 -12.67 9.12
N ALA A 70 1.34 -13.49 8.36
CA ALA A 70 0.96 -14.89 8.15
C ALA A 70 0.97 -15.73 9.45
N ALA A 71 1.91 -15.47 10.37
CA ALA A 71 1.93 -16.12 11.68
C ALA A 71 0.72 -15.72 12.54
N LEU A 72 0.40 -14.42 12.60
CA LEU A 72 -0.76 -13.92 13.33
C LEU A 72 -2.08 -14.48 12.79
N GLU A 73 -2.27 -14.52 11.47
CA GLU A 73 -3.47 -15.10 10.84
C GLU A 73 -3.61 -16.61 11.11
N ALA A 74 -2.48 -17.32 11.25
CA ALA A 74 -2.47 -18.74 11.61
C ALA A 74 -2.72 -18.99 13.10
N GLY A 75 -2.95 -17.94 13.90
CA GLY A 75 -3.05 -18.02 15.36
C GLY A 75 -1.73 -18.42 16.02
N ILE A 76 -0.61 -18.33 15.31
CA ILE A 76 0.72 -18.51 15.87
C ILE A 76 1.08 -17.17 16.51
N SER A 77 0.75 -17.04 17.79
CA SER A 77 1.01 -15.85 18.60
C SER A 77 2.53 -15.61 18.69
N ARG A 78 3.05 -14.84 17.74
CA ARG A 78 4.33 -14.16 17.90
C ARG A 78 3.98 -12.86 18.62
N GLU A 79 4.54 -12.64 19.81
CA GLU A 79 4.27 -11.45 20.63
C GLU A 79 4.56 -10.17 19.81
N VAL A 80 3.52 -9.63 19.17
CA VAL A 80 3.52 -8.26 18.68
C VAL A 80 3.14 -7.43 19.89
N THR A 81 4.10 -6.67 20.37
CA THR A 81 3.89 -5.72 21.47
C THR A 81 3.06 -4.54 20.98
N ASP A 82 2.35 -3.88 21.88
CA ASP A 82 1.64 -2.62 21.60
C ASP A 82 2.54 -1.61 20.88
N ARG A 83 3.79 -1.48 21.34
CA ARG A 83 4.77 -0.59 20.71
C ARG A 83 5.07 -0.97 19.26
N GLN A 84 5.22 -2.26 18.97
CA GLN A 84 5.44 -2.73 17.59
C GLN A 84 4.20 -2.48 16.72
N ALA A 85 3.01 -2.67 17.26
CA ALA A 85 1.76 -2.37 16.56
C ALA A 85 1.60 -0.85 16.32
N ASP A 86 1.93 -0.01 17.30
CA ASP A 86 1.97 1.46 17.19
C ASP A 86 2.96 1.95 16.14
N ASP A 87 4.19 1.43 16.18
CA ASP A 87 5.25 1.79 15.25
C ASP A 87 4.88 1.36 13.82
N PHE A 88 4.32 0.15 13.66
CA PHE A 88 3.85 -0.35 12.39
C PHE A 88 2.67 0.48 11.85
N PHE A 89 1.68 0.78 12.69
CA PHE A 89 0.54 1.62 12.34
C PHE A 89 0.98 3.02 11.88
N SER A 90 1.92 3.63 12.61
CA SER A 90 2.47 4.95 12.27
C SER A 90 3.19 4.92 10.91
N ARG A 91 3.94 3.84 10.63
CA ARG A 91 4.60 3.65 9.33
C ARG A 91 3.61 3.39 8.19
N VAL A 92 2.54 2.64 8.44
CA VAL A 92 1.43 2.48 7.47
C VAL A 92 0.80 3.84 7.16
N GLY A 93 0.59 4.69 8.17
CA GLY A 93 0.08 6.05 7.97
C GLY A 93 0.98 6.89 7.07
N ALA A 94 2.30 6.87 7.30
CA ALA A 94 3.26 7.56 6.45
C ALA A 94 3.24 7.04 5.00
N PHE A 95 3.18 5.72 4.82
CA PHE A 95 3.05 5.11 3.49
C PHE A 95 1.76 5.57 2.79
N LEU A 96 0.61 5.56 3.47
CA LEU A 96 -0.67 5.96 2.87
C LEU A 96 -0.66 7.44 2.46
N HIS A 97 0.00 8.30 3.23
CA HIS A 97 0.21 9.69 2.85
C HIS A 97 0.99 9.81 1.53
N ASP A 98 2.10 9.08 1.37
CA ASP A 98 2.86 9.05 0.12
C ASP A 98 2.02 8.52 -1.06
N VAL A 99 1.17 7.51 -0.81
CA VAL A 99 0.24 6.97 -1.82
C VAL A 99 -0.79 8.02 -2.25
N GLU A 100 -1.38 8.74 -1.30
CA GLU A 100 -2.34 9.80 -1.55
C GLU A 100 -1.73 10.92 -2.39
N ASP A 101 -0.47 11.31 -2.10
CA ASP A 101 0.27 12.29 -2.88
C ASP A 101 0.50 11.82 -4.33
N LEU A 102 0.94 10.57 -4.54
CA LEU A 102 1.12 10.01 -5.88
C LEU A 102 -0.20 9.99 -6.66
N VAL A 103 -1.27 9.46 -6.05
CA VAL A 103 -2.58 9.34 -6.70
C VAL A 103 -3.14 10.73 -7.03
N GLY A 104 -2.97 11.70 -6.13
CA GLY A 104 -3.34 13.09 -6.35
C GLY A 104 -2.57 13.75 -7.51
N ASP A 105 -1.27 13.49 -7.62
CA ASP A 105 -0.44 13.96 -8.73
C ASP A 105 -0.89 13.35 -10.08
N GLN A 106 -1.08 12.04 -10.14
CA GLN A 106 -1.53 11.37 -11.37
C GLN A 106 -2.93 11.81 -11.81
N ALA A 107 -3.86 12.01 -10.87
CA ALA A 107 -5.19 12.55 -11.18
C ALA A 107 -5.14 14.00 -11.72
N ARG A 108 -4.11 14.77 -11.34
CA ARG A 108 -3.89 16.14 -11.82
C ARG A 108 -3.27 16.20 -13.22
N ILE A 109 -2.75 15.09 -13.75
CA ILE A 109 -2.24 14.95 -15.12
C ILE A 109 -3.30 14.26 -16.00
N PRO A 110 -4.43 14.91 -16.36
CA PRO A 110 -5.31 14.37 -17.38
C PRO A 110 -4.70 14.56 -18.78
N ASP A 111 -4.75 13.48 -19.57
CA ASP A 111 -4.55 13.38 -21.03
C ASP A 111 -3.89 14.60 -21.71
N SER A 112 -2.57 14.55 -21.81
CA SER A 112 -1.77 15.36 -22.75
C SER A 112 -1.75 14.71 -24.15
N GLY A 113 -2.80 13.98 -24.53
CA GLY A 113 -2.83 13.10 -25.71
C GLY A 113 -3.50 13.70 -26.95
N ASP A 114 -4.44 14.64 -26.79
CA ASP A 114 -5.22 15.18 -27.91
C ASP A 114 -4.71 16.55 -28.42
N TRP A 115 -3.48 16.58 -28.95
CA TRP A 115 -3.01 17.72 -29.79
C TRP A 115 -2.71 17.32 -31.24
N HIS A 116 -2.89 16.05 -31.63
CA HIS A 116 -2.58 15.55 -32.97
C HIS A 116 -3.80 15.33 -33.90
N LYS A 117 -4.97 15.91 -33.60
CA LYS A 117 -6.17 15.74 -34.47
C LYS A 117 -6.64 16.97 -35.25
N ASN A 118 -5.97 18.12 -35.19
CA ASN A 118 -6.50 19.33 -35.85
C ASN A 118 -5.51 20.13 -36.71
N ILE A 119 -4.49 19.48 -37.30
CA ILE A 119 -3.72 20.04 -38.42
C ILE A 119 -3.79 19.09 -39.59
N SER A 120 -4.77 19.33 -40.47
CA SER A 120 -4.63 19.30 -41.93
C SER A 120 -5.96 19.76 -42.51
N ALA A 121 -5.94 20.99 -43.02
CA ALA A 121 -6.95 21.59 -43.90
C ALA A 121 -6.76 21.08 -45.34
#